data_AF-A0A8D8FRK8-F1
#
_entry.id   AF-A0A8D8FRK8-F1
#
_cell.length_a   1.000
_cell.length_b   1.000
_cell.length_c   1.000
_cell.angle_alpha   90.00
_cell.angle_beta   90.00
_cell.angle_gamma   90.00
#
_symmetry.space_group_name_H-M   'P 1'
#
loop_
_entity.id
_entity.type
_entity.pdbx_description
1 polymer ?
#
loop_
_entity_poly.entity_id
_entity_poly.type
_entity_poly.pdbx_seq_one_letter_code
_entity_poly.pdbx_strand_id
1 'polypeptide(L)'
;MADDNSWVFDSLVCFLHGPVWNAPLQTFIEDKSIIFDPNLKPDEQNPEFRRVHDEYKNLVDYMLGTFMDEMHITPEQFEFACLEGRNSAAMSGASPSRAEGGGGDANTFSFHQGLFQQIWAANDIRIFIRMMTQRNVEIQLQALDLIERRQASQVSQDGGEGGPEEG
;
A
#
# COMPACT_ATOMS: atom_id res chain seq x y z
N MET A 1 33.68 6.10 7.70
CA MET A 1 33.17 6.30 6.33
C MET A 1 31.82 5.60 6.18
N ALA A 2 30.93 5.75 7.16
CA ALA A 2 29.55 5.24 7.09
C ALA A 2 28.54 6.39 6.87
N ASP A 3 29.03 7.63 6.82
CA ASP A 3 28.20 8.84 6.82
C ASP A 3 27.79 9.31 5.41
N ASP A 4 28.45 8.83 4.35
CA ASP A 4 28.28 9.39 2.99
C ASP A 4 27.02 8.89 2.25
N ASN A 5 26.37 7.82 2.73
CA ASN A 5 25.19 7.22 2.05
C ASN A 5 23.89 7.26 2.87
N SER A 6 23.93 7.71 4.14
CA SER A 6 22.74 7.74 5.01
C SER A 6 21.64 8.66 4.44
N TRP A 7 22.03 9.75 3.76
CA TRP A 7 21.10 10.67 3.10
C TRP A 7 20.29 10.03 1.97
N VAL A 8 20.81 8.97 1.34
CA VAL A 8 20.14 8.23 0.26
C VAL A 8 18.91 7.52 0.82
N PHE A 9 19.03 6.93 2.00
CA PHE A 9 17.92 6.26 2.69
C PHE A 9 16.83 7.26 3.08
N ASP A 10 17.20 8.39 3.69
CA ASP A 10 16.24 9.43 4.07
C ASP A 10 15.50 9.99 2.85
N SER A 11 16.23 10.24 1.76
CA SER A 11 15.66 10.72 0.49
C SER A 11 14.70 9.70 -0.12
N LEU A 12 15.06 8.41 -0.08
CA LEU A 12 14.19 7.33 -0.55
C LEU A 12 12.91 7.24 0.28
N VAL A 13 13.01 7.28 1.61
CA VAL A 13 11.84 7.26 2.49
C VAL A 13 10.92 8.46 2.20
N CYS A 14 11.49 9.66 2.04
CA CYS A 14 10.72 10.83 1.65
C CYS A 14 10.01 10.66 0.30
N PHE A 15 10.70 10.08 -0.69
CA PHE A 15 10.12 9.80 -2.01
C PHE A 15 8.97 8.80 -1.94
N LEU A 16 9.12 7.70 -1.21
CA LEU A 16 8.08 6.66 -1.03
C LEU A 16 6.84 7.20 -0.29
N HIS A 17 6.99 8.24 0.52
CA HIS A 17 5.86 8.96 1.11
C HIS A 17 5.26 10.02 0.20
N GLY A 18 5.98 10.43 -0.84
CA GLY A 18 5.56 11.48 -1.75
C GLY A 18 4.32 11.10 -2.56
N PRO A 19 3.52 12.08 -2.99
CA PRO A 19 2.41 11.85 -3.91
C PRO A 19 2.88 11.35 -5.29
N VAL A 20 4.12 11.68 -5.68
CA VAL A 20 4.75 11.19 -6.91
C VAL A 20 4.83 9.66 -6.90
N TRP A 21 5.15 9.08 -5.74
CA TRP A 21 5.14 7.62 -5.56
C TRP A 21 3.73 7.07 -5.35
N ASN A 22 2.99 7.66 -4.40
CA ASN A 22 1.73 7.08 -3.95
C ASN A 22 0.61 7.20 -4.98
N ALA A 23 0.45 8.33 -5.66
CA ALA A 23 -0.71 8.54 -6.52
C ALA A 23 -0.77 7.55 -7.70
N PRO A 24 0.32 7.35 -8.48
CA PRO A 24 0.29 6.38 -9.59
C PRO A 24 0.04 4.94 -9.12
N LEU A 25 0.67 4.54 -8.01
CA LEU A 25 0.50 3.18 -7.47
C LEU A 25 -0.90 2.96 -6.91
N GLN A 26 -1.45 3.92 -6.16
CA GLN A 26 -2.82 3.81 -5.65
C GLN A 26 -3.83 3.71 -6.79
N THR A 27 -3.72 4.57 -7.81
CA THR A 27 -4.58 4.48 -9.00
C THR A 27 -4.44 3.14 -9.71
N PHE A 28 -3.21 2.64 -9.89
CA PHE A 28 -2.98 1.34 -10.51
C PHE A 28 -3.64 0.20 -9.70
N ILE A 29 -3.44 0.18 -8.39
CA ILE A 29 -3.98 -0.87 -7.52
C ILE A 29 -5.50 -0.79 -7.50
N GLU A 30 -6.09 0.41 -7.38
CA GLU A 30 -7.54 0.60 -7.44
C GLU A 30 -8.13 0.05 -8.74
N ASP A 31 -7.62 0.45 -9.89
CA ASP A 31 -8.15 0.06 -11.20
C ASP A 31 -8.00 -1.44 -11.46
N LYS A 32 -6.89 -2.04 -11.04
CA LYS A 32 -6.56 -3.44 -11.37
C LYS A 32 -6.96 -4.44 -10.28
N SER A 33 -7.32 -4.00 -9.07
CA SER A 33 -7.63 -4.88 -7.92
C SER A 33 -8.91 -5.69 -8.10
N ILE A 34 -9.83 -5.24 -8.94
CA ILE A 34 -11.16 -5.86 -9.11
C ILE A 34 -11.12 -7.35 -9.48
N ILE A 35 -10.10 -7.80 -10.22
CA ILE A 35 -9.96 -9.20 -10.64
C ILE A 35 -9.47 -10.13 -9.51
N PHE A 36 -9.03 -9.56 -8.39
CA PHE A 36 -8.47 -10.30 -7.25
C PHE A 36 -9.56 -10.54 -6.20
N ASP A 37 -10.41 -11.53 -6.46
CA ASP A 37 -11.55 -11.87 -5.59
C ASP A 37 -11.08 -12.51 -4.26
N PRO A 38 -11.46 -11.95 -3.09
CA PRO A 38 -11.15 -12.54 -1.79
C PRO A 38 -11.79 -13.92 -1.54
N ASN A 39 -12.86 -14.27 -2.26
CA ASN A 39 -13.57 -15.55 -2.12
C ASN A 39 -12.95 -16.67 -2.97
N LEU A 40 -12.06 -16.32 -3.90
CA LEU A 40 -11.36 -17.29 -4.74
C LEU A 40 -9.98 -17.57 -4.17
N LYS A 41 -9.52 -18.81 -4.34
CA LYS A 41 -8.14 -19.16 -3.98
C LYS A 41 -7.20 -18.40 -4.92
N PRO A 42 -6.20 -17.65 -4.40
CA PRO A 42 -5.24 -16.97 -5.24
C PRO A 42 -4.46 -17.99 -6.07
N ASP A 43 -4.48 -17.81 -7.39
CA ASP A 43 -3.72 -18.62 -8.34
C ASP A 43 -2.57 -17.79 -8.93
N GLU A 44 -1.37 -18.00 -8.38
CA GLU A 44 -0.13 -17.35 -8.82
C GLU A 44 0.21 -17.66 -10.29
N GLN A 45 -0.32 -18.75 -10.84
CA GLN A 45 -0.06 -19.16 -12.23
C GLN A 45 -1.09 -18.58 -13.19
N ASN A 46 -2.13 -17.91 -12.71
CA ASN A 46 -3.12 -17.25 -13.54
C ASN A 46 -2.42 -16.24 -14.48
N PRO A 47 -2.58 -16.36 -15.82
CA PRO A 47 -1.93 -15.47 -16.76
C PRO A 47 -2.35 -14.01 -16.60
N GLU A 48 -3.59 -13.73 -16.19
CA GLU A 48 -4.05 -12.36 -15.95
C GLU A 48 -3.37 -11.74 -14.72
N PHE A 49 -3.19 -12.50 -13.64
CA PHE A 49 -2.51 -12.01 -12.44
C PHE A 49 -1.04 -11.70 -12.72
N ARG A 50 -0.38 -12.58 -13.49
CA ARG A 50 1.00 -12.34 -13.93
C ARG A 50 1.12 -11.13 -14.85
N ARG A 51 0.18 -10.96 -15.78
CA ARG A 51 0.14 -9.81 -16.69
C ARG A 51 0.05 -8.48 -15.91
N VAL A 52 -0.86 -8.41 -14.93
CA VAL A 52 -1.00 -7.21 -14.08
C VAL A 52 0.22 -7.04 -13.16
N HIS A 53 0.80 -8.12 -12.64
CA HIS A 53 2.03 -8.05 -11.84
C HIS A 53 3.21 -7.50 -12.65
N ASP A 54 3.37 -7.91 -13.91
CA ASP A 54 4.40 -7.37 -14.79
C ASP A 54 4.18 -5.87 -15.09
N GLU A 55 2.93 -5.44 -15.30
CA GLU A 55 2.60 -4.01 -15.42
C GLU A 55 2.97 -3.23 -14.14
N TYR A 56 2.67 -3.80 -12.97
CA TYR A 56 3.03 -3.19 -11.68
C TYR A 56 4.54 -3.05 -11.51
N LYS A 57 5.29 -4.09 -11.86
CA LYS A 57 6.77 -4.08 -11.82
C LYS A 57 7.34 -2.98 -12.69
N ASN A 58 6.88 -2.89 -13.94
CA ASN A 58 7.33 -1.85 -14.87
C ASN A 58 7.05 -0.44 -14.33
N LEU A 59 5.91 -0.24 -13.68
CA LEU A 59 5.57 1.03 -13.03
C LEU A 59 6.54 1.34 -11.88
N VAL A 60 6.75 0.39 -10.97
CA VAL A 60 7.70 0.54 -9.85
C VAL A 60 9.12 0.82 -10.35
N ASP A 61 9.60 0.04 -11.32
CA ASP A 61 10.94 0.18 -11.91
C ASP A 61 11.11 1.54 -12.58
N TYR A 62 10.10 2.01 -13.31
CA TYR A 62 10.13 3.34 -13.94
C TYR A 62 10.22 4.46 -12.89
N MET A 63 9.44 4.36 -11.81
CA MET A 63 9.39 5.38 -10.77
C MET A 63 10.66 5.43 -9.93
N LEU A 64 11.21 4.27 -9.56
CA LEU A 64 12.50 4.18 -8.88
C LEU A 64 13.64 4.61 -9.80
N GLY A 65 13.62 4.24 -11.08
CA GLY A 65 14.61 4.66 -12.07
C GLY A 65 14.63 6.19 -12.23
N THR A 66 13.46 6.80 -12.36
CA THR A 66 13.33 8.27 -12.44
C THR A 66 13.89 8.95 -11.18
N PHE A 67 13.56 8.43 -9.99
CA PHE A 67 14.10 8.96 -8.74
C PHE A 67 15.63 8.85 -8.66
N MET A 68 16.19 7.70 -9.05
CA MET A 68 17.63 7.48 -9.05
C MET A 68 18.35 8.41 -10.03
N ASP A 69 17.78 8.61 -11.22
CA ASP A 69 18.32 9.51 -12.23
C ASP A 69 18.30 10.98 -11.76
N GLU A 70 17.19 11.43 -11.15
CA GLU A 70 17.04 12.81 -10.64
C GLU A 70 17.97 13.11 -9.46
N MET A 71 18.15 12.16 -8.56
CA MET A 71 19.00 12.30 -7.38
C MET A 71 20.47 11.93 -7.63
N HIS A 72 20.80 11.49 -8.85
CA HIS A 72 22.11 10.94 -9.22
C HIS A 72 22.59 9.81 -8.29
N ILE A 73 21.65 8.95 -7.88
CA ILE A 73 21.92 7.79 -7.03
C ILE A 73 22.29 6.60 -7.93
N THR A 74 23.44 5.99 -7.67
CA THR A 74 23.85 4.77 -8.36
C THR A 74 23.06 3.55 -7.85
N PRO A 75 22.86 2.50 -8.67
CA PRO A 75 22.23 1.25 -8.22
C PRO A 75 22.89 0.66 -6.97
N GLU A 76 24.22 0.72 -6.88
CA GLU A 76 24.96 0.23 -5.72
C GLU A 76 24.66 1.03 -4.44
N GLN A 77 24.50 2.35 -4.55
CA GLN A 77 24.09 3.19 -3.42
C GLN A 77 22.65 2.94 -3.01
N PHE A 78 21.76 2.73 -3.99
CA PHE A 78 20.37 2.39 -3.74
C PHE A 78 20.24 1.04 -3.00
N GLU A 79 20.98 0.02 -3.44
CA GLU A 79 21.05 -1.28 -2.77
C GLU A 79 21.56 -1.15 -1.34
N PHE A 80 22.61 -0.34 -1.12
CA PHE A 80 23.15 -0.08 0.21
C PHE A 80 22.12 0.58 1.13
N ALA A 81 21.40 1.61 0.64
CA ALA A 81 20.34 2.28 1.39
C ALA A 81 19.19 1.32 1.76
N CYS A 82 18.78 0.46 0.83
CA CYS A 82 17.76 -0.57 1.10
C CYS A 82 18.21 -1.58 2.18
N LEU A 83 19.48 -1.96 2.19
CA LEU A 83 20.05 -2.85 3.21
C LEU A 83 20.19 -2.18 4.57
N GLU A 84 20.52 -0.89 4.60
CA GLU A 84 20.61 -0.09 5.83
C GLU A 84 19.27 -0.02 6.55
N GLY A 85 18.18 0.24 5.81
CA GLY A 85 16.81 0.24 6.34
C GLY A 85 16.38 -1.09 6.99
N ARG A 86 16.91 -2.22 6.49
CA ARG A 86 16.70 -3.55 7.07
C ARG A 86 17.55 -3.77 8.34
N ASN A 87 18.68 -3.09 8.47
CA ASN A 87 19.61 -3.26 9.58
C ASN A 87 19.31 -2.32 10.75
N SER A 88 18.86 -1.08 10.50
CA SER A 88 18.17 -0.26 11.51
C SER A 88 16.97 -1.00 12.09
N ALA A 89 16.34 -1.84 11.26
CA ALA A 89 15.29 -2.74 11.70
C ALA A 89 15.76 -3.89 12.61
N ALA A 90 16.93 -4.48 12.33
CA ALA A 90 17.50 -5.53 13.17
C ALA A 90 18.16 -4.98 14.46
N MET A 91 18.59 -3.71 14.48
CA MET A 91 19.28 -3.07 15.60
C MET A 91 18.34 -2.45 16.64
N SER A 92 17.08 -2.16 16.29
CA SER A 92 16.02 -1.86 17.26
C SER A 92 15.51 -3.15 17.94
N GLY A 93 16.44 -3.91 18.51
CA GLY A 93 16.25 -5.27 19.02
C GLY A 93 14.93 -5.45 19.77
N ALA A 94 13.92 -5.98 19.08
CA ALA A 94 12.75 -6.55 19.70
C ALA A 94 13.13 -7.90 20.32
N SER A 95 13.89 -7.85 21.41
CA SER A 95 13.86 -8.89 22.44
C SER A 95 12.61 -8.62 23.30
N PRO A 96 11.72 -9.61 23.54
CA PRO A 96 10.59 -9.44 24.43
C PRO A 96 11.07 -9.54 25.87
N SER A 97 11.79 -8.53 26.34
CA SER A 97 12.25 -8.45 27.73
C SER A 97 11.89 -7.09 28.32
N ARG A 98 10.72 -7.09 28.98
CA ARG A 98 10.24 -6.18 30.04
C ARG A 98 11.10 -4.92 30.27
N ALA A 99 10.59 -3.77 29.84
CA ALA A 99 10.93 -2.48 30.45
C ALA A 99 9.78 -1.50 30.27
N GLU A 100 9.21 -1.09 31.40
CA GLU A 100 8.32 0.06 31.53
C GLU A 100 9.08 1.35 31.23
N GLY A 101 8.45 2.28 30.51
CA GLY A 101 8.85 3.69 30.45
C GLY A 101 9.73 4.10 29.26
N GLY A 102 9.08 4.57 28.19
CA GLY A 102 9.76 5.23 27.06
C GLY A 102 8.87 5.26 25.82
N GLY A 103 8.01 6.28 25.71
CA GLY A 103 7.13 6.46 24.56
C GLY A 103 7.88 7.07 23.37
N GLY A 104 8.14 6.27 22.35
CA GLY A 104 8.68 6.69 21.06
C GLY A 104 9.12 5.47 20.24
N ASP A 105 8.79 5.43 18.96
CA ASP A 105 9.44 4.60 17.93
C ASP A 105 9.03 3.12 17.72
N ALA A 106 8.04 2.58 18.43
CA ALA A 106 7.38 1.35 17.96
C ALA A 106 6.49 1.58 16.72
N ASN A 107 6.05 2.82 16.50
CA ASN A 107 5.13 3.20 15.42
C ASN A 107 5.83 3.41 14.07
N THR A 108 7.09 3.90 14.09
CA THR A 108 7.90 4.15 12.90
C THR A 108 8.11 2.86 12.10
N PHE A 109 8.22 1.73 12.79
CA PHE A 109 8.50 0.45 12.16
C PHE A 109 7.32 -0.17 11.41
N SER A 110 6.12 -0.05 11.97
CA SER A 110 4.89 -0.50 11.30
C SER A 110 4.55 0.40 10.10
N PHE A 111 4.91 1.69 10.20
CA PHE A 111 4.72 2.69 9.14
C PHE A 111 5.58 2.41 7.90
N HIS A 112 6.85 2.01 8.08
CA HIS A 112 7.72 1.65 6.96
C HIS A 112 7.37 0.29 6.35
N GLN A 113 6.76 -0.62 7.12
CA GLN A 113 6.38 -1.95 6.64
C GLN A 113 5.40 -1.89 5.46
N GLY A 114 4.48 -0.93 5.44
CA GLY A 114 3.56 -0.70 4.31
C GLY A 114 4.22 -0.12 3.06
N LEU A 115 5.24 0.72 3.23
CA LEU A 115 6.00 1.32 2.11
C LEU A 115 6.86 0.26 1.41
N PHE A 116 7.64 -0.48 2.21
CA PHE A 116 8.48 -1.53 1.67
C PHE A 116 7.65 -2.68 1.13
N GLN A 117 6.41 -2.89 1.59
CA GLN A 117 5.50 -3.86 0.98
C GLN A 117 5.26 -3.59 -0.50
N GLN A 118 5.14 -2.32 -0.93
CA GLN A 118 4.94 -1.99 -2.35
C GLN A 118 6.18 -2.34 -3.18
N ILE A 119 7.38 -2.04 -2.65
CA ILE A 119 8.64 -2.44 -3.30
C ILE A 119 8.78 -3.96 -3.33
N TRP A 120 8.48 -4.65 -2.23
CA TRP A 120 8.54 -6.12 -2.16
C TRP A 120 7.51 -6.79 -3.08
N ALA A 121 6.32 -6.19 -3.24
CA ALA A 121 5.30 -6.66 -4.16
C ALA A 121 5.78 -6.69 -5.61
N ALA A 122 6.71 -5.82 -6.01
CA ALA A 122 7.31 -5.88 -7.35
C ALA A 122 8.14 -7.17 -7.54
N ASN A 123 8.76 -7.71 -6.48
CA ASN A 123 9.60 -8.91 -6.59
C ASN A 123 8.92 -10.21 -6.13
N ASP A 124 7.85 -10.16 -5.32
CA ASP A 124 7.09 -11.33 -4.87
C ASP A 124 5.60 -11.20 -5.23
N ILE A 125 5.17 -12.01 -6.21
CA ILE A 125 3.79 -12.03 -6.71
C ILE A 125 2.77 -12.37 -5.60
N ARG A 126 3.15 -13.09 -4.54
CA ARG A 126 2.23 -13.41 -3.44
C ARG A 126 1.94 -12.20 -2.59
N ILE A 127 2.96 -11.36 -2.35
CA ILE A 127 2.78 -10.09 -1.65
C ILE A 127 1.90 -9.17 -2.51
N PHE A 128 2.15 -9.14 -3.83
CA PHE A 128 1.34 -8.40 -4.78
C PHE A 128 -0.12 -8.84 -4.77
N ILE A 129 -0.41 -10.14 -4.95
CA ILE A 129 -1.79 -10.67 -4.92
C ILE A 129 -2.47 -10.30 -3.61
N ARG A 130 -1.81 -10.50 -2.46
CA ARG A 130 -2.38 -10.14 -1.15
C ARG A 130 -2.73 -8.65 -1.06
N MET A 131 -1.85 -7.79 -1.58
CA MET A 131 -2.08 -6.33 -1.60
C MET A 131 -3.27 -5.98 -2.50
N MET A 132 -3.36 -6.57 -3.70
CA MET A 132 -4.46 -6.35 -4.63
C MET A 132 -5.80 -6.84 -4.07
N THR A 133 -5.83 -8.03 -3.46
CA THR A 133 -7.03 -8.58 -2.80
C THR A 133 -7.48 -7.69 -1.64
N GLN A 134 -6.54 -7.23 -0.80
CA GLN A 134 -6.85 -6.32 0.30
C GLN A 134 -7.50 -5.02 -0.21
N ARG A 135 -6.96 -4.43 -1.28
CA ARG A 135 -7.55 -3.22 -1.88
C ARG A 135 -8.94 -3.48 -2.46
N ASN A 136 -9.13 -4.62 -3.12
CA ASN A 136 -10.44 -5.00 -3.65
C ASN A 136 -11.50 -5.11 -2.53
N VAL A 137 -11.15 -5.71 -1.39
CA VAL A 137 -12.02 -5.79 -0.21
C VAL A 137 -12.40 -4.39 0.29
N GLU A 138 -11.43 -3.48 0.40
CA GLU A 138 -11.70 -2.10 0.84
C GLU A 138 -12.66 -1.38 -0.10
N ILE A 139 -12.46 -1.50 -1.41
CA ILE A 139 -13.33 -0.88 -2.42
C ILE A 139 -14.74 -1.49 -2.35
N GLN A 140 -14.86 -2.81 -2.19
CA GLN A 140 -16.15 -3.48 -2.02
C GLN A 140 -16.89 -3.00 -0.77
N LEU A 141 -16.19 -2.82 0.35
CA LEU A 141 -16.79 -2.28 1.58
C LEU A 141 -17.25 -0.82 1.41
N GLN A 142 -16.46 0.02 0.74
CA GLN A 142 -16.85 1.39 0.42
C GLN A 142 -18.09 1.44 -0.48
N ALA A 143 -18.15 0.56 -1.49
CA ALA A 143 -19.32 0.44 -2.35
C ALA A 143 -20.57 0.01 -1.57
N LEU A 144 -20.41 -0.92 -0.61
CA LEU A 144 -21.49 -1.40 0.23
C LEU A 144 -22.04 -0.31 1.17
N ASP A 145 -21.18 0.45 1.84
CA ASP A 145 -21.56 1.62 2.67
C ASP A 145 -22.30 2.68 1.82
N LEU A 146 -21.85 2.92 0.59
CA LEU A 146 -22.52 3.86 -0.32
C LEU A 146 -23.94 3.40 -0.70
N ILE A 147 -24.14 2.10 -0.92
CA ILE A 147 -25.46 1.53 -1.23
C ILE A 147 -26.39 1.63 -0.02
N GLU A 148 -25.92 1.28 1.17
CA GLU A 148 -26.71 1.33 2.42
C GLU A 148 -27.22 2.75 2.72
N ARG A 149 -26.35 3.76 2.56
CA ARG A 149 -26.73 5.17 2.76
C ARG A 149 -27.78 5.66 1.77
N ARG A 150 -27.69 5.23 0.50
CA ARG A 150 -28.69 5.57 -0.53
C ARG A 150 -30.04 4.96 -0.21
N GLN A 151 -30.07 3.70 0.23
CA GLN A 151 -31.31 3.02 0.61
C GLN A 151 -31.97 3.66 1.84
N ALA A 152 -31.18 4.00 2.88
CA ALA A 152 -31.69 4.70 4.07
C ALA A 152 -32.29 6.09 3.74
N SER A 153 -31.70 6.78 2.75
CA SER A 153 -32.20 8.06 2.27
C SER A 153 -33.50 7.92 1.48
N GLN A 154 -33.68 6.85 0.71
CA GLN A 154 -34.90 6.57 -0.06
C GLN A 154 -36.08 6.15 0.83
N VAL A 155 -35.85 5.33 1.86
CA VAL A 155 -36.90 4.91 2.82
C VAL A 155 -37.48 6.09 3.60
N SER A 156 -36.67 7.12 3.87
CA SER A 156 -37.11 8.34 4.57
C SER A 156 -38.02 9.24 3.72
N GLN A 157 -38.04 9.06 2.40
CA GLN A 157 -38.82 9.87 1.46
C GLN A 157 -40.18 9.23 1.11
N ASP A 158 -40.26 7.90 1.18
CA ASP A 158 -41.48 7.12 0.86
C ASP A 158 -42.44 6.97 2.06
N GLY A 159 -41.95 7.14 3.30
CA GLY A 159 -42.77 7.04 4.52
C GLY A 159 -43.62 8.27 4.87
N GLY A 160 -43.69 9.29 4.00
CA GLY A 160 -44.33 10.59 4.28
C GLY A 160 -45.71 10.81 3.66
N GLU A 161 -46.20 9.94 2.77
CA GLU A 161 -47.42 10.18 2.00
C GLU A 161 -48.51 9.16 2.36
N GLY A 162 -49.09 9.33 3.55
CA GLY A 162 -50.19 8.51 4.07
C GLY A 162 -50.99 9.28 5.11
N GLY A 163 -51.41 10.49 4.79
CA GLY A 163 -52.34 11.26 5.63
C GLY A 163 -53.72 10.61 5.63
N PRO A 164 -54.43 10.55 6.77
CA PRO A 164 -55.78 10.02 6.80
C PRO A 164 -56.73 11.03 6.16
N GLU A 165 -57.38 10.66 5.05
CA GLU A 165 -58.57 11.37 4.57
C GLU A 165 -59.74 10.97 5.49
N GLU A 166 -60.04 11.82 6.47
CA GLU A 166 -61.35 11.84 7.13
C GLU A 166 -62.30 12.72 6.32
N GLY A 167 -63.40 12.13 5.83
CA GLY A 167 -64.50 12.80 5.13
C GLY A 167 -65.69 11.89 4.90
#